data_AF-A0A2M7B2Q7-F1
#
_entry.id   AF-A0A2M7B2Q7-F1
#
_cell.length_a   1.000
_cell.length_b   1.000
_cell.length_c   1.000
_cell.angle_alpha   90.00
_cell.angle_beta   90.00
_cell.angle_gamma   90.00
#
_symmetry.space_group_name_H-M   'P 1'
#
loop_
_entity.id
_entity.type
_entity.pdbx_description
1 polymer ?
#
loop_
_entity_poly.entity_id
_entity_poly.type
_entity_poly.pdbx_seq_one_letter_code
_entity_poly.pdbx_strand_id
1 'polypeptide(L)'
;MSQARRLLFYLLLNAFVSALVTGTILFFYDRAQRADCAPTNVPSLPAALAPSPVSGDIKVDIVSILGAGITDSEVVVLENKGDNPIILTGWYLEDGQGNIYTFPQLTLYKGGTVMVHTASGADTPTDLYWGRAAPAWQPGEQVGLYDAQGNLRSQHSIP
;
A
#
# COMPACT_ATOMS: atom_id res chain seq x y z
N MET A 1 -44.29 -31.27 20.69
CA MET A 1 -42.82 -31.40 20.56
C MET A 1 -42.31 -30.88 19.20
N SER A 2 -42.53 -29.59 18.84
CA SER A 2 -42.16 -29.08 17.50
C SER A 2 -41.54 -27.68 17.44
N GLN A 3 -41.66 -26.86 18.49
CA GLN A 3 -41.09 -25.49 18.53
C GLN A 3 -39.54 -25.50 18.57
N ALA A 4 -38.94 -26.28 19.46
CA ALA A 4 -37.47 -26.36 19.58
C ALA A 4 -36.77 -26.93 18.33
N ARG A 5 -37.42 -27.86 17.62
CA ARG A 5 -36.89 -28.42 16.36
C ARG A 5 -36.88 -27.40 15.23
N ARG A 6 -37.88 -26.52 15.17
CA ARG A 6 -37.94 -25.43 14.19
C ARG A 6 -36.88 -24.37 14.50
N LEU A 7 -36.70 -24.02 15.78
CA LEU A 7 -35.67 -23.08 16.23
C LEU A 7 -34.25 -23.60 15.95
N LEU A 8 -33.99 -24.88 16.23
CA LEU A 8 -32.75 -25.56 15.85
C LEU A 8 -32.52 -25.52 14.34
N PHE A 9 -33.57 -25.77 13.54
CA PHE A 9 -33.47 -25.71 12.08
C PHE A 9 -33.11 -24.30 11.57
N TYR A 10 -33.71 -23.24 12.13
CA TYR A 10 -33.37 -21.86 11.76
C TYR A 10 -31.95 -21.45 12.19
N LEU A 11 -31.49 -21.90 13.35
CA LEU A 11 -30.10 -21.66 13.79
C LEU A 11 -29.09 -22.36 12.89
N LEU A 12 -29.36 -23.62 12.53
CA LEU A 12 -28.52 -24.37 11.59
C LEU A 12 -28.54 -23.76 10.18
N LEU A 13 -29.70 -23.30 9.72
CA LEU A 13 -29.84 -22.61 8.44
C LEU A 13 -29.05 -21.31 8.41
N ASN A 14 -29.16 -20.49 9.46
CA ASN A 14 -28.45 -19.22 9.54
C ASN A 14 -26.93 -19.43 9.63
N ALA A 15 -26.49 -20.40 10.45
CA ALA A 15 -25.09 -20.78 10.53
C ALA A 15 -24.54 -21.30 9.18
N PHE A 16 -25.34 -22.07 8.44
CA PHE A 16 -24.97 -22.56 7.11
C PHE A 16 -24.85 -21.42 6.09
N VAL A 17 -25.79 -20.47 6.08
CA VAL A 17 -25.74 -19.30 5.21
C VAL A 17 -24.53 -18.42 5.54
N SER A 18 -24.26 -18.16 6.83
CA SER A 18 -23.05 -17.42 7.24
C SER A 18 -21.77 -18.14 6.83
N ALA A 19 -21.67 -19.46 7.04
CA ALA A 19 -20.50 -20.24 6.64
C ALA A 19 -20.29 -20.25 5.11
N LEU A 20 -21.37 -20.30 4.32
CA LEU A 20 -21.30 -20.22 2.86
C LEU A 20 -20.78 -18.84 2.41
N VAL A 21 -21.26 -17.77 3.03
CA VAL A 21 -20.84 -16.38 2.73
C VAL A 21 -19.38 -16.16 3.12
N THR A 22 -18.98 -16.53 4.34
CA THR A 22 -17.58 -16.45 4.77
C THR A 22 -16.68 -17.32 3.90
N GLY A 23 -17.11 -18.53 3.54
CA GLY A 23 -16.37 -19.45 2.68
C GLY A 23 -16.20 -18.92 1.25
N THR A 24 -17.22 -18.28 0.67
CA THR A 24 -17.14 -17.67 -0.65
C THR A 24 -16.23 -16.45 -0.65
N ILE A 25 -16.31 -15.59 0.37
CA ILE A 25 -15.39 -14.45 0.54
C ILE A 25 -13.94 -14.94 0.64
N LEU A 26 -13.67 -15.94 1.49
CA LEU A 26 -12.33 -16.53 1.62
C LEU A 26 -11.87 -17.21 0.33
N PHE A 27 -12.76 -17.89 -0.39
CA PHE A 27 -12.44 -18.55 -1.66
C PHE A 27 -12.08 -17.55 -2.76
N PHE A 28 -12.82 -16.45 -2.89
CA PHE A 28 -12.49 -15.39 -3.84
C PHE A 28 -11.21 -14.64 -3.44
N TYR A 29 -11.00 -14.42 -2.14
CA TYR A 29 -9.78 -13.79 -1.61
C TYR A 29 -8.54 -14.65 -1.86
N ASP A 30 -8.58 -15.94 -1.50
CA ASP A 30 -7.50 -16.91 -1.73
C ASP A 30 -7.26 -17.15 -3.23
N ARG A 31 -8.32 -17.22 -4.04
CA ARG A 31 -8.20 -17.38 -5.51
C ARG A 31 -7.55 -16.16 -6.16
N ALA A 32 -7.75 -14.95 -5.64
CA ALA A 32 -7.09 -13.74 -6.13
C ALA A 32 -5.61 -13.68 -5.72
N GLN A 33 -5.24 -14.29 -4.59
CA GLN A 33 -3.87 -14.28 -4.05
C GLN A 33 -3.01 -15.51 -4.41
N ARG A 34 -3.63 -16.61 -4.88
CA ARG A 34 -2.90 -17.84 -5.29
C ARG A 34 -2.22 -17.78 -6.66
N ALA A 35 -2.21 -16.62 -7.33
CA ALA A 35 -1.58 -16.48 -8.64
C ALA A 35 -0.04 -16.34 -8.60
N ASP A 36 0.58 -16.15 -7.43
CA ASP A 36 2.00 -15.73 -7.37
C ASP A 36 3.05 -16.79 -7.03
N CYS A 37 2.74 -18.09 -7.07
CA CYS A 37 3.75 -19.14 -6.85
C CYS A 37 3.69 -20.26 -7.89
N ALA A 38 4.33 -20.05 -9.03
CA ALA A 38 4.84 -21.14 -9.86
C ALA A 38 6.37 -21.00 -9.98
N PRO A 39 7.18 -21.99 -9.54
CA PRO A 39 8.60 -22.00 -9.86
C PRO A 39 8.74 -22.48 -11.30
N THR A 40 8.74 -21.55 -12.25
CA THR A 40 9.12 -21.86 -13.63
C THR A 40 10.64 -21.82 -13.69
N ASN A 41 11.29 -22.99 -13.70
CA ASN A 41 12.64 -23.10 -14.25
C ASN A 41 12.60 -22.60 -15.70
N VAL A 42 13.18 -21.42 -15.97
CA VAL A 42 13.35 -20.88 -17.32
C VAL A 42 14.83 -21.05 -17.72
N PRO A 43 15.14 -21.59 -18.92
CA PRO A 43 16.51 -21.62 -19.41
C PRO A 43 17.04 -20.20 -19.57
N SER A 44 18.27 -19.95 -19.11
CA SER A 44 18.98 -18.67 -19.30
C SER A 44 19.24 -18.40 -20.79
N LEU A 45 18.37 -17.62 -21.42
CA LEU A 45 18.65 -16.94 -22.68
C LEU A 45 19.56 -15.72 -22.41
N PRO A 46 20.40 -15.32 -23.36
CA PRO A 46 21.38 -14.26 -23.13
C PRO A 46 20.66 -12.98 -22.71
N ALA A 47 21.22 -12.27 -21.73
CA ALA A 47 20.84 -10.94 -21.32
C ALA A 47 20.88 -9.98 -22.52
N ALA A 48 19.80 -9.95 -23.29
CA ALA A 48 19.59 -9.07 -24.42
C ALA A 48 18.31 -8.30 -24.13
N LEU A 49 18.49 -7.01 -23.82
CA LEU A 49 17.45 -6.03 -23.51
C LEU A 49 16.74 -6.28 -22.18
N ALA A 50 17.51 -6.30 -21.07
CA ALA A 50 16.98 -5.59 -19.92
C ALA A 50 16.73 -4.15 -20.41
N PRO A 51 15.50 -3.59 -20.37
CA PRO A 51 15.41 -2.15 -20.39
C PRO A 51 16.27 -1.72 -19.20
N SER A 52 17.38 -1.05 -19.48
CA SER A 52 18.03 -0.23 -18.46
C SER A 52 16.91 0.45 -17.70
N PRO A 53 16.88 0.43 -16.34
CA PRO A 53 15.89 1.21 -15.62
C PRO A 53 15.98 2.59 -16.24
N VAL A 54 14.92 2.98 -16.93
CA VAL A 54 14.87 4.23 -17.66
C VAL A 54 15.02 5.26 -16.57
N SER A 55 16.26 5.73 -16.41
CA SER A 55 16.59 6.95 -15.71
C SER A 55 16.11 8.12 -16.56
N GLY A 56 14.90 8.00 -17.13
CA GLY A 56 14.12 9.10 -17.61
C GLY A 56 13.48 9.68 -16.38
N ASP A 57 14.00 10.82 -15.93
CA ASP A 57 13.33 11.79 -15.06
C ASP A 57 12.22 11.17 -14.18
N ILE A 58 12.62 10.37 -13.18
CA ILE A 58 11.71 9.91 -12.14
C ILE A 58 11.38 11.14 -11.31
N LYS A 59 10.32 11.84 -11.68
CA LYS A 59 9.81 13.05 -11.01
C LYS A 59 8.66 12.69 -10.07
N VAL A 60 8.96 11.87 -9.06
CA VAL A 60 8.03 11.71 -7.93
C VAL A 60 8.42 12.73 -6.89
N ASP A 61 7.50 13.62 -6.56
CA ASP A 61 7.72 14.63 -5.52
C ASP A 61 6.81 14.37 -4.33
N ILE A 62 7.36 14.60 -3.13
CA ILE A 62 6.56 14.84 -1.94
C ILE A 62 6.02 16.27 -2.07
N VAL A 63 4.71 16.37 -2.33
CA VAL A 63 4.05 17.64 -2.61
C VAL A 63 3.86 18.43 -1.32
N SER A 64 3.31 17.78 -0.30
CA SER A 64 3.02 18.38 1.00
C SER A 64 2.94 17.34 2.09
N ILE A 65 3.29 17.75 3.31
CA ILE A 65 2.99 17.04 4.55
C ILE A 65 2.01 17.89 5.34
N LEU A 66 0.78 17.41 5.47
CA LEU A 66 -0.31 18.11 6.17
C LEU A 66 -0.40 17.57 7.60
N GLY A 67 -0.68 18.45 8.56
CA GLY A 67 -0.99 18.03 9.94
C GLY A 67 0.16 17.37 10.71
N ALA A 68 1.42 17.67 10.37
CA ALA A 68 2.58 17.12 11.05
C ALA A 68 2.49 17.30 12.58
N GLY A 69 2.73 16.22 13.32
CA GLY A 69 2.59 16.18 14.77
C GLY A 69 1.16 15.94 15.28
N ILE A 70 0.16 15.80 14.40
CA ILE A 70 -1.23 15.48 14.73
C ILE A 70 -1.62 14.16 14.06
N THR A 71 -1.56 13.05 14.79
CA THR A 71 -1.77 11.69 14.23
C THR A 71 -3.01 11.57 13.32
N ASP A 72 -4.15 12.11 13.75
CA ASP A 72 -5.44 11.97 13.06
C ASP A 72 -5.57 12.84 11.80
N SER A 73 -4.64 13.77 11.58
CA SER A 73 -4.64 14.68 10.43
C SER A 73 -3.32 14.68 9.67
N GLU A 74 -2.40 13.79 10.04
CA GLU A 74 -1.07 13.71 9.47
C GLU A 74 -1.09 12.91 8.17
N VAL A 75 -0.81 13.60 7.06
CA VAL A 75 -0.89 13.03 5.71
C VAL A 75 0.30 13.48 4.87
N VAL A 76 1.00 12.53 4.26
CA VAL A 76 2.03 12.79 3.25
C VAL A 76 1.42 12.62 1.87
N VAL A 77 1.51 13.65 1.05
CA VAL A 77 0.98 13.64 -0.32
C VAL A 77 2.12 13.48 -1.31
N LEU A 78 2.07 12.41 -2.11
CA LEU A 78 3.04 12.13 -3.17
C LEU A 78 2.35 12.27 -4.52
N GLU A 79 3.06 12.85 -5.47
CA GLU A 79 2.58 13.01 -6.84
C GLU A 79 3.63 12.55 -7.85
N ASN A 80 3.21 11.80 -8.86
CA ASN A 80 4.03 11.53 -10.03
C ASN A 80 3.88 12.65 -11.05
N LYS A 81 4.86 13.57 -11.08
CA LYS A 81 4.96 14.65 -12.06
C LYS A 81 5.69 14.23 -13.34
N GLY A 82 6.10 12.98 -13.44
CA GLY A 82 6.72 12.40 -14.62
C GLY A 82 5.68 12.01 -15.67
N ASP A 83 6.16 11.76 -16.88
CA ASP A 83 5.30 11.34 -18.01
C ASP A 83 5.01 9.83 -18.04
N ASN A 84 5.74 9.05 -17.24
CA ASN A 84 5.65 7.59 -17.21
C ASN A 84 5.08 7.10 -15.88
N PRO A 85 4.37 5.95 -15.87
CA PRO A 85 3.95 5.30 -14.63
C PRO A 85 5.16 4.81 -13.83
N ILE A 86 5.05 4.89 -12.49
CA ILE A 86 6.13 4.55 -11.57
C ILE A 86 5.64 3.47 -10.60
N ILE A 87 6.42 2.40 -10.46
CA ILE A 87 6.13 1.31 -9.55
C ILE A 87 6.76 1.68 -8.19
N LEU A 88 5.92 1.87 -7.18
CA LEU A 88 6.33 2.23 -5.81
C LEU A 88 6.54 1.00 -4.92
N THR A 89 6.34 -0.21 -5.43
CA THR A 89 6.53 -1.44 -4.66
C THR A 89 7.90 -1.47 -3.99
N GLY A 90 7.91 -1.52 -2.65
CA GLY A 90 9.13 -1.57 -1.84
C GLY A 90 9.87 -0.23 -1.68
N TRP A 91 9.35 0.85 -2.25
CA TRP A 91 9.82 2.21 -1.92
C TRP A 91 9.45 2.54 -0.48
N TYR A 92 10.09 3.55 0.09
CA TYR A 92 9.79 3.95 1.47
C TYR A 92 9.99 5.43 1.75
N LEU A 93 9.23 5.93 2.72
CA LEU A 93 9.42 7.24 3.35
C LEU A 93 10.24 7.06 4.63
N GLU A 94 11.21 7.94 4.87
CA GLU A 94 12.04 7.92 6.08
C GLU A 94 12.44 9.36 6.50
N ASP A 95 12.46 9.63 7.80
CA ASP A 95 12.83 10.92 8.40
C ASP A 95 14.21 10.94 9.09
N GLY A 96 14.95 9.83 9.03
CA GLY A 96 16.24 9.67 9.71
C GLY A 96 16.16 9.48 11.23
N GLN A 97 14.94 9.47 11.81
CA GLN A 97 14.70 9.17 13.23
C GLN A 97 14.15 7.75 13.44
N GLY A 98 14.10 6.96 12.37
CA GLY A 98 13.63 5.57 12.38
C GLY A 98 12.15 5.42 12.06
N ASN A 99 11.44 6.49 11.70
CA ASN A 99 10.08 6.39 11.19
C ASN A 99 10.13 6.01 9.72
N ILE A 100 9.87 4.73 9.42
CA ILE A 100 9.94 4.20 8.05
C ILE A 100 8.57 3.65 7.61
N TYR A 101 8.02 4.21 6.53
CA TYR A 101 6.82 3.70 5.88
C TYR A 101 7.16 3.08 4.53
N THR A 102 6.90 1.78 4.34
CA THR A 102 7.15 1.09 3.07
C THR A 102 5.87 0.97 2.25
N PHE A 103 5.94 1.37 0.99
CA PHE A 103 4.82 1.29 0.06
C PHE A 103 4.50 -0.16 -0.32
N PRO A 104 3.21 -0.54 -0.35
CA PRO A 104 2.77 -1.83 -0.86
C PRO A 104 2.95 -1.89 -2.39
N GLN A 105 2.46 -2.96 -3.01
CA GLN A 105 2.43 -3.04 -4.46
C GLN A 105 1.48 -1.98 -5.03
N LEU A 106 2.05 -0.87 -5.48
CA LEU A 106 1.33 0.28 -6.00
C LEU A 106 2.03 0.83 -7.23
N THR A 107 1.24 1.17 -8.25
CA THR A 107 1.71 1.86 -9.44
C THR A 107 1.09 3.25 -9.48
N LEU A 108 1.93 4.28 -9.45
CA LEU A 108 1.53 5.67 -9.55
C LEU A 108 1.62 6.13 -11.01
N TYR A 109 0.48 6.31 -11.65
CA TYR A 109 0.41 6.78 -13.04
C TYR A 109 0.76 8.27 -13.15
N LYS A 110 0.99 8.74 -14.38
CA LYS A 110 1.24 10.16 -14.68
C LYS A 110 0.16 11.05 -14.06
N GLY A 111 0.58 12.07 -13.29
CA GLY A 111 -0.30 12.99 -12.58
C GLY A 111 -1.12 12.34 -11.47
N GLY A 112 -0.83 11.08 -11.14
CA GLY A 112 -1.47 10.37 -10.03
C GLY A 112 -0.93 10.87 -8.70
N THR A 113 -1.83 10.96 -7.72
CA THR A 113 -1.53 11.32 -6.34
C THR A 113 -1.82 10.14 -5.42
N VAL A 114 -0.94 9.90 -4.47
CA VAL A 114 -1.19 9.00 -3.35
C VAL A 114 -0.99 9.75 -2.04
N MET A 115 -1.88 9.51 -1.09
CA MET A 115 -1.89 10.08 0.24
C MET A 115 -1.54 8.98 1.23
N VAL A 116 -0.54 9.21 2.07
CA VAL A 116 -0.16 8.31 3.16
C VAL A 116 -0.57 8.95 4.46
N HIS A 117 -1.60 8.39 5.08
CA HIS A 117 -2.13 8.79 6.37
C HIS A 117 -1.39 8.06 7.48
N THR A 118 -0.95 8.77 8.51
CA THR A 118 -0.29 8.14 9.66
C THR A 118 -1.27 7.31 10.49
N ALA A 119 -2.51 7.77 10.60
CA ALA A 119 -3.56 7.10 11.34
C ALA A 119 -3.94 5.73 10.75
N SER A 120 -4.78 5.01 11.50
CA SER A 120 -5.39 3.75 11.03
C SER A 120 -6.54 3.99 10.07
N GLY A 121 -6.64 3.13 9.06
CA GLY A 121 -7.72 3.14 8.08
C GLY A 121 -7.60 1.94 7.15
N ALA A 122 -8.42 1.94 6.10
CA ALA A 122 -8.40 0.90 5.08
C ALA A 122 -7.73 1.44 3.81
N ASP A 123 -6.72 0.72 3.33
CA ASP A 123 -5.98 1.10 2.13
C ASP A 123 -6.89 1.11 0.89
N THR A 124 -6.68 2.13 0.07
CA THR A 124 -7.25 2.28 -1.27
C THR A 124 -6.12 2.63 -2.24
N PRO A 125 -6.35 2.62 -3.56
CA PRO A 125 -5.31 2.97 -4.54
C PRO A 125 -4.74 4.40 -4.40
N THR A 126 -5.47 5.31 -3.75
CA THR A 126 -5.08 6.72 -3.57
C THR A 126 -4.80 7.08 -2.13
N ASP A 127 -5.30 6.31 -1.17
CA ASP A 127 -5.21 6.59 0.27
C ASP A 127 -4.68 5.36 0.98
N LEU A 128 -3.48 5.48 1.52
CA LEU A 128 -2.80 4.44 2.27
C LEU A 128 -2.75 4.84 3.75
N TYR A 129 -2.84 3.85 4.63
CA TYR A 129 -2.89 4.07 6.07
C TYR A 129 -1.79 3.29 6.78
N TRP A 130 -0.99 3.99 7.58
CA TRP A 130 0.12 3.36 8.31
C TRP A 130 -0.35 2.63 9.58
N GLY A 131 -1.49 3.04 10.16
CA GLY A 131 -2.01 2.37 11.35
C GLY A 131 -1.24 2.71 12.63
N ARG A 132 -0.59 3.88 12.68
CA ARG A 132 0.10 4.34 13.88
C ARG A 132 -0.87 5.01 14.85
N ALA A 133 -0.62 4.80 16.14
CA ALA A 133 -1.34 5.47 17.23
C ALA A 133 -0.70 6.82 17.63
N ALA A 134 0.50 7.11 17.11
CA ALA A 134 1.29 8.30 17.40
C ALA A 134 1.78 8.92 16.08
N PRO A 135 2.00 10.24 16.03
CA PRO A 135 2.48 10.89 14.82
C PRO A 135 3.82 10.31 14.41
N ALA A 136 4.04 10.24 13.11
CA ALA A 136 5.29 9.80 12.52
C ALA A 136 6.23 10.95 12.23
N TRP A 137 5.69 12.14 12.00
CA TRP A 137 6.46 13.28 11.54
C TRP A 137 6.30 14.46 12.51
N GLN A 138 7.32 15.31 12.61
CA GLN A 138 7.28 16.54 13.41
C GLN A 138 7.61 17.78 12.56
N PRO A 139 7.07 18.95 12.91
CA PRO A 139 7.48 20.21 12.31
C PRO A 139 8.99 20.44 12.41
N GLY A 140 9.61 20.90 11.32
CA GLY A 140 11.06 21.12 11.23
C GLY A 140 11.88 19.88 10.88
N GLU A 141 11.26 18.71 10.70
CA GLU A 141 11.94 17.51 10.20
C GLU A 141 12.01 17.45 8.68
N GLN A 142 12.86 16.55 8.18
CA GLN A 142 13.00 16.29 6.75
C GLN A 142 12.58 14.85 6.45
N VAL A 143 11.66 14.68 5.51
CA VAL A 143 11.22 13.37 5.03
C VAL A 143 11.81 13.11 3.65
N GLY A 144 12.49 11.98 3.52
CA GLY A 144 13.02 11.48 2.26
C GLY A 144 12.15 10.35 1.70
N LEU A 145 11.96 10.36 0.39
CA LEU A 145 11.40 9.26 -0.39
C LEU A 145 12.55 8.49 -1.06
N TYR A 146 12.63 7.20 -0.78
CA TYR A 146 13.66 6.32 -1.29
C TYR A 146 13.03 5.21 -2.15
N ASP A 147 13.75 4.79 -3.18
CA ASP A 147 13.35 3.63 -3.98
C ASP A 147 13.67 2.30 -3.28
N ALA A 148 13.21 1.19 -3.87
CA ALA A 148 13.46 -0.16 -3.35
C ALA A 148 14.95 -0.56 -3.31
N GLN A 149 15.85 0.22 -3.94
CA GLN A 149 17.30 0.04 -3.90
C GLN A 149 17.97 0.96 -2.87
N GLY A 150 17.20 1.80 -2.17
CA GLY A 150 17.70 2.76 -1.17
C GLY A 150 18.23 4.06 -1.77
N ASN A 151 17.96 4.36 -3.05
CA ASN A 151 18.36 5.65 -3.62
C ASN A 151 17.33 6.71 -3.27
N LEU A 152 17.81 7.87 -2.80
CA LEU A 152 16.96 9.03 -2.56
C LEU A 152 16.38 9.54 -3.89
N ARG A 153 15.05 9.64 -3.95
CA ARG A 153 14.29 10.14 -5.12
C ARG A 153 13.73 11.53 -4.90
N SER A 154 13.25 11.82 -3.70
CA SER A 154 12.74 13.14 -3.33
C SER A 154 12.95 13.40 -1.84
N GLN A 155 13.00 14.66 -1.44
CA GLN A 155 13.10 15.07 -0.05
C GLN A 155 12.24 16.31 0.19
N HIS A 156 11.61 16.41 1.34
CA HIS A 156 10.76 17.53 1.71
C HIS A 156 10.99 17.92 3.16
N SER A 157 11.11 19.22 3.43
CA SER A 157 11.20 19.75 4.79
C SER A 157 9.81 20.12 5.28
N ILE A 158 9.44 19.63 6.45
CA ILE A 158 8.19 19.99 7.10
C ILE A 158 8.34 21.42 7.64
N PRO A 159 7.48 22.36 7.22
CA PRO A 159 7.56 23.75 7.64
C PRO A 159 7.25 23.98 9.13
#